data_AF-A0A1B6JUY9-F1
#
_entry.id   AF-A0A1B6JUY9-F1
#
_cell.length_a   1.000
_cell.length_b   1.000
_cell.length_c   1.000
_cell.angle_alpha   90.00
_cell.angle_beta   90.00
_cell.angle_gamma   90.00
#
_symmetry.space_group_name_H-M   'P 1'
#
loop_
_entity.id
_entity.type
_entity.pdbx_description
1 polymer ?
#
loop_
_entity_poly.entity_id
_entity_poly.type
_entity_poly.pdbx_seq_one_letter_code
_entity_poly.pdbx_strand_id
1 'polypeptide(L)'
;MGAYLSEPKTTKESSDAEGGNMKCGASSMQGWRISQEDAHNCILDFDKNASLFAVYDGHGGHEVAEYCSKNLPDFIKKTENYTKGEFEQALKDAFLGFDATLATPEVVSLLKAIASGKDGEKPGSEAEAGSGSEDEEETVDGLMQEAHMPLEQVMARYKGAGPLCRLLKGEGKPPVSPMLRGRRSSSG
;
A
#
# COMPACT_ATOMS: atom_id res chain seq x y z
N MET A 1 17.36 4.46 -9.46
CA MET A 1 16.42 4.07 -10.53
C MET A 1 15.02 4.45 -10.05
N GLY A 2 14.10 4.85 -10.93
CA GLY A 2 12.75 5.25 -10.51
C GLY A 2 11.86 4.05 -10.16
N ALA A 3 10.55 4.27 -10.02
CA ALA A 3 9.55 3.23 -9.72
C ALA A 3 9.32 2.18 -10.82
N TYR A 4 10.19 2.14 -11.84
CA TYR A 4 10.02 1.32 -13.04
C TYR A 4 11.24 0.44 -13.30
N LEU A 5 10.96 -0.80 -13.71
CA LEU A 5 11.94 -1.76 -14.24
C LEU A 5 12.41 -1.37 -15.64
N SER A 6 13.55 -1.92 -16.07
CA SER A 6 14.03 -1.77 -17.45
C SER A 6 13.17 -2.50 -18.48
N GLU A 7 12.47 -3.54 -18.06
CA GLU A 7 11.53 -4.33 -18.85
C GLU A 7 10.36 -4.78 -17.96
N PRO A 8 9.16 -4.97 -18.51
CA PRO A 8 8.01 -5.38 -17.72
C PRO A 8 8.10 -6.85 -17.34
N LYS A 9 7.77 -7.19 -16.10
CA LYS A 9 7.45 -8.58 -15.72
C LYS A 9 6.09 -8.94 -16.29
N THR A 10 6.09 -9.80 -17.31
CA THR A 10 4.88 -10.18 -18.05
C THR A 10 4.21 -11.47 -17.59
N THR A 11 4.82 -12.18 -16.63
CA THR A 11 4.25 -13.37 -15.97
C THR A 11 2.85 -13.06 -15.47
N LYS A 12 1.92 -13.95 -15.77
CA LYS A 12 0.54 -13.89 -15.30
C LYS A 12 0.35 -14.88 -14.18
N GLU A 13 -0.19 -14.40 -13.08
CA GLU A 13 -0.85 -15.26 -12.11
C GLU A 13 -2.31 -15.28 -12.50
N SER A 14 -2.81 -16.44 -12.91
CA SER A 14 -4.18 -16.62 -13.36
C SER A 14 -4.84 -17.71 -12.53
N SER A 15 -6.10 -17.51 -12.18
CA SER A 15 -6.90 -18.47 -11.46
C SER A 15 -8.29 -18.52 -12.07
N ASP A 16 -8.86 -19.71 -12.10
CA ASP A 16 -10.24 -19.95 -12.49
C ASP A 16 -10.96 -20.58 -11.30
N ALA A 17 -12.21 -20.18 -11.06
CA ALA A 17 -13.06 -20.84 -10.08
C ALA A 17 -14.45 -21.10 -10.67
N GLU A 18 -15.02 -22.26 -10.32
CA GLU A 18 -16.39 -22.61 -10.63
C GLU A 18 -17.10 -23.14 -9.38
N GLY A 19 -18.37 -22.78 -9.22
CA GLY A 19 -19.13 -23.08 -8.02
C GLY A 19 -20.55 -22.57 -8.10
N GLY A 20 -21.50 -23.36 -7.58
CA GLY A 20 -22.93 -23.06 -7.66
C GLY A 20 -23.39 -22.88 -9.11
N ASN A 21 -23.85 -21.67 -9.44
CA ASN A 21 -24.31 -21.26 -10.77
C ASN A 21 -23.37 -20.27 -11.46
N MET A 22 -22.11 -20.16 -11.02
CA MET A 22 -21.16 -19.17 -11.54
C MET A 22 -19.80 -19.78 -11.91
N LYS A 23 -19.13 -19.10 -12.84
CA LYS A 23 -17.73 -19.31 -13.21
C LYS A 23 -17.04 -17.95 -13.22
N CYS A 24 -15.86 -17.86 -12.65
CA CYS A 24 -15.03 -16.66 -12.71
C CYS A 24 -13.59 -17.02 -13.08
N GLY A 25 -12.90 -16.04 -13.64
CA GLY A 25 -11.47 -16.10 -13.87
C GLY A 25 -10.86 -14.76 -13.43
N ALA A 26 -9.68 -14.83 -12.84
CA ALA A 26 -8.88 -13.67 -12.45
C ALA A 26 -7.48 -13.79 -13.03
N SER A 27 -6.86 -12.65 -13.32
CA SER A 27 -5.44 -12.62 -13.64
C SER A 27 -4.79 -11.32 -13.21
N SER A 28 -3.61 -11.41 -12.60
CA SER A 28 -2.78 -10.29 -12.19
C SER A 28 -1.43 -10.32 -12.92
N MET A 29 -0.80 -9.14 -13.06
CA MET A 29 0.51 -8.96 -13.66
C MET A 29 1.20 -7.74 -13.05
N GLN A 30 2.45 -7.89 -12.58
CA GLN A 30 3.25 -6.79 -12.04
C GLN A 30 3.57 -5.71 -13.10
N GLY A 31 3.90 -6.11 -14.33
CA GLY A 31 4.24 -5.19 -15.41
C GLY A 31 5.52 -4.42 -15.12
N TRP A 32 5.50 -3.10 -15.32
CA TRP A 32 6.68 -2.25 -15.24
C TRP A 32 7.07 -1.82 -13.82
N ARG A 33 6.20 -2.03 -12.82
CA ARG A 33 6.48 -1.62 -11.44
C ARG A 33 7.56 -2.49 -10.82
N ILE A 34 8.25 -1.98 -9.80
CA ILE A 34 9.30 -2.72 -9.08
C ILE A 34 8.72 -3.82 -8.18
N SER A 35 7.56 -3.57 -7.57
CA SER A 35 6.76 -4.43 -6.70
C SER A 35 5.39 -4.70 -7.34
N GLN A 36 4.78 -5.84 -7.02
CA GLN A 36 3.34 -6.04 -7.20
C GLN A 36 2.66 -5.68 -5.88
N GLU A 37 1.76 -4.70 -5.92
CA GLU A 37 1.04 -4.20 -4.74
C GLU A 37 -0.46 -4.55 -4.78
N ASP A 38 -0.93 -5.15 -5.88
CA ASP A 38 -2.30 -5.59 -6.05
C ASP A 38 -2.59 -6.91 -5.31
N ALA A 39 -3.80 -7.03 -4.77
CA ALA A 39 -4.38 -8.28 -4.28
C ALA A 39 -5.83 -8.44 -4.77
N HIS A 40 -6.41 -9.64 -4.67
CA HIS A 40 -7.79 -9.88 -5.10
C HIS A 40 -8.45 -11.04 -4.36
N ASN A 41 -9.79 -11.09 -4.42
CA ASN A 41 -10.60 -12.24 -3.99
C ASN A 41 -11.53 -12.71 -5.11
N CYS A 42 -11.70 -14.03 -5.20
CA CYS A 42 -12.70 -14.71 -6.01
C CYS A 42 -13.34 -15.82 -5.15
N ILE A 43 -14.25 -15.43 -4.23
CA ILE A 43 -14.85 -16.33 -3.25
C ILE A 43 -16.27 -16.66 -3.69
N LEU A 44 -16.46 -17.81 -4.34
CA LEU A 44 -17.76 -18.23 -4.86
C LEU A 44 -18.74 -18.65 -3.76
N ASP A 45 -18.23 -19.24 -2.69
CA ASP A 45 -18.98 -19.72 -1.51
C ASP A 45 -18.83 -18.76 -0.32
N PHE A 46 -18.91 -17.45 -0.60
CA PHE A 46 -18.75 -16.42 0.42
C PHE A 46 -19.80 -16.54 1.55
N ASP A 47 -21.05 -16.84 1.16
CA ASP A 47 -22.16 -17.17 2.07
C ASP A 47 -23.20 -18.05 1.34
N LYS A 48 -24.23 -18.52 2.05
CA LYS A 48 -25.23 -19.50 1.56
C LYS A 48 -25.81 -19.19 0.18
N ASN A 49 -25.97 -17.92 -0.17
CA ASN A 49 -26.44 -17.46 -1.48
C ASN A 49 -25.67 -16.22 -1.96
N ALA A 50 -24.39 -16.09 -1.60
CA ALA A 50 -23.59 -14.94 -1.96
C ALA A 50 -22.17 -15.35 -2.34
N SER A 51 -21.59 -14.59 -3.27
CA SER A 51 -20.19 -14.67 -3.67
C SER A 51 -19.55 -13.30 -3.53
N LEU A 52 -18.27 -13.25 -3.21
CA LEU A 52 -17.51 -12.01 -3.05
C LEU A 52 -16.35 -11.97 -4.06
N PHE A 53 -16.29 -10.87 -4.80
CA PHE A 53 -15.20 -10.54 -5.69
C PHE A 53 -14.65 -9.17 -5.30
N ALA A 54 -13.34 -9.05 -5.18
CA ALA A 54 -12.70 -7.79 -4.82
C ALA A 54 -11.33 -7.69 -5.49
N VAL A 55 -10.92 -6.45 -5.80
CA VAL A 55 -9.58 -6.10 -6.25
C VAL A 55 -9.10 -4.97 -5.35
N TYR A 56 -7.89 -5.12 -4.82
CA TYR A 56 -7.24 -4.17 -3.93
C TYR A 56 -5.99 -3.67 -4.65
N ASP A 57 -5.94 -2.38 -4.96
CA ASP A 57 -4.81 -1.70 -5.59
C ASP A 57 -3.99 -1.02 -4.49
N GLY A 58 -2.85 -1.62 -4.14
CA GLY A 58 -1.95 -1.10 -3.11
C GLY A 58 -1.14 0.10 -3.62
N HIS A 59 -0.78 1.00 -2.72
CA HIS A 59 0.07 2.14 -3.05
C HIS A 59 1.08 2.45 -1.95
N GLY A 60 2.36 2.25 -2.24
CA GLY A 60 3.44 2.48 -1.29
C GLY A 60 3.71 1.30 -0.37
N GLY A 61 3.21 0.12 -0.73
CA GLY A 61 3.25 -1.12 0.05
C GLY A 61 2.15 -2.07 -0.39
N HIS A 62 2.39 -3.38 -0.27
CA HIS A 62 1.43 -4.44 -0.63
C HIS A 62 0.67 -4.97 0.60
N GLU A 63 1.17 -4.69 1.80
CA GLU A 63 0.75 -5.31 3.04
C GLU A 63 -0.72 -5.05 3.39
N VAL A 64 -1.23 -3.85 3.14
CA VAL A 64 -2.65 -3.53 3.39
C VAL A 64 -3.55 -4.19 2.36
N ALA A 65 -3.17 -4.20 1.08
CA ALA A 65 -3.94 -4.86 0.03
C ALA A 65 -4.03 -6.38 0.28
N GLU A 66 -2.91 -7.00 0.65
CA GLU A 66 -2.85 -8.40 1.04
C GLU A 66 -3.66 -8.67 2.31
N TYR A 67 -3.52 -7.84 3.35
CA TYR A 67 -4.29 -7.97 4.59
C TYR A 67 -5.80 -7.86 4.36
N CYS A 68 -6.25 -6.92 3.51
CA CYS A 68 -7.63 -6.80 3.06
C CYS A 68 -8.12 -8.10 2.42
N SER A 69 -7.36 -8.67 1.48
CA SER A 69 -7.75 -9.89 0.77
C SER A 69 -7.93 -11.11 1.69
N LYS A 70 -7.18 -11.15 2.81
CA LYS A 70 -7.24 -12.23 3.80
C LYS A 70 -8.36 -12.03 4.83
N ASN A 71 -8.64 -10.79 5.25
CA ASN A 71 -9.43 -10.53 6.47
C ASN A 71 -10.73 -9.77 6.24
N LEU A 72 -10.81 -8.90 5.21
CA LEU A 72 -12.01 -8.11 4.95
C LEU A 72 -13.26 -8.97 4.66
N PRO A 73 -13.19 -10.10 3.91
CA PRO A 73 -14.35 -10.96 3.68
C PRO A 73 -15.01 -11.43 4.98
N ASP A 74 -14.23 -11.91 5.94
CA ASP A 74 -14.75 -12.36 7.23
C ASP A 74 -15.21 -11.20 8.12
N PHE A 75 -14.57 -10.03 8.00
CA PHE A 75 -15.01 -8.84 8.72
C PHE A 75 -16.40 -8.37 8.27
N ILE A 76 -16.67 -8.36 6.95
CA ILE A 76 -17.99 -8.02 6.39
C ILE A 76 -19.09 -8.87 7.02
N LYS A 77 -18.89 -10.21 7.07
CA LYS A 77 -19.87 -11.15 7.63
C LYS A 77 -20.15 -10.93 9.12
N LYS A 78 -19.19 -10.38 9.86
CA LYS A 78 -19.31 -10.11 11.30
C LYS A 78 -20.05 -8.81 11.62
N THR A 79 -20.26 -7.94 10.64
CA THR A 79 -21.00 -6.69 10.88
C THR A 79 -22.46 -6.97 11.21
N GLU A 80 -23.03 -6.20 12.15
CA GLU A 80 -24.42 -6.37 12.58
C GLU A 80 -25.39 -6.24 11.40
N ASN A 81 -25.16 -5.24 10.54
CA ASN A 81 -26.01 -4.97 9.39
C ASN A 81 -25.93 -6.07 8.32
N TYR A 82 -24.81 -6.80 8.20
CA TYR A 82 -24.75 -7.97 7.33
C TYR A 82 -25.68 -9.07 7.83
N THR A 83 -25.69 -9.34 9.15
CA THR A 83 -26.56 -10.38 9.74
C THR A 83 -28.05 -10.05 9.63
N LYS A 84 -28.41 -8.77 9.51
CA LYS A 84 -29.78 -8.28 9.26
C LYS A 84 -30.17 -8.29 7.78
N GLY A 85 -29.22 -8.55 6.87
CA GLY A 85 -29.44 -8.46 5.42
C GLY A 85 -29.40 -7.03 4.86
N GLU A 86 -28.95 -6.06 5.65
CA GLU A 86 -28.79 -4.66 5.27
C GLU A 86 -27.41 -4.43 4.61
N PHE A 87 -27.18 -5.09 3.47
CA PHE A 87 -25.84 -5.19 2.86
C PHE A 87 -25.18 -3.85 2.51
N GLU A 88 -25.95 -2.83 2.12
CA GLU A 88 -25.38 -1.50 1.81
C GLU A 88 -24.72 -0.89 3.05
N GLN A 89 -25.43 -0.90 4.18
CA GLN A 89 -24.91 -0.36 5.42
C GLN A 89 -23.80 -1.27 5.98
N ALA A 90 -23.97 -2.59 5.85
CA ALA A 90 -22.95 -3.56 6.23
C ALA A 90 -21.59 -3.31 5.58
N LEU A 91 -21.57 -3.00 4.27
CA LEU A 91 -20.33 -2.69 3.56
C LEU A 91 -19.72 -1.37 4.02
N LYS A 92 -20.53 -0.32 4.25
CA LYS A 92 -20.04 0.95 4.81
C LYS A 92 -19.40 0.75 6.19
N ASP A 93 -20.09 0.02 7.06
CA ASP A 93 -19.62 -0.27 8.42
C ASP A 93 -18.38 -1.17 8.40
N ALA A 94 -18.35 -2.15 7.49
CA ALA A 94 -17.21 -3.04 7.32
C ALA A 94 -15.97 -2.24 6.91
N PHE A 95 -16.06 -1.37 5.91
CA PHE A 95 -14.91 -0.58 5.47
C PHE A 95 -14.40 0.37 6.56
N LEU A 96 -15.29 1.12 7.22
CA LEU A 96 -14.91 2.06 8.28
C LEU A 96 -14.37 1.33 9.52
N GLY A 97 -15.04 0.25 9.93
CA GLY A 97 -14.63 -0.55 11.09
C GLY A 97 -13.31 -1.29 10.85
N PHE A 98 -13.13 -1.85 9.64
CA PHE A 98 -11.91 -2.54 9.26
C PHE A 98 -10.74 -1.57 9.18
N ASP A 99 -10.92 -0.40 8.58
CA ASP A 99 -9.88 0.66 8.52
C ASP A 99 -9.44 1.10 9.92
N ALA A 100 -10.39 1.27 10.85
CA ALA A 100 -10.07 1.58 12.24
C ALA A 100 -9.20 0.49 12.91
N THR A 101 -9.33 -0.78 12.49
CA THR A 101 -8.48 -1.86 13.03
C THR A 101 -7.04 -1.79 12.52
N LEU A 102 -6.77 -1.19 11.35
CA LEU A 102 -5.43 -1.09 10.78
C LEU A 102 -4.47 -0.27 11.65
N ALA A 103 -5.01 0.68 12.42
CA ALA A 103 -4.25 1.50 13.36
C ALA A 103 -3.98 0.82 14.71
N THR A 104 -4.52 -0.38 14.95
CA THR A 104 -4.29 -1.09 16.21
C THR A 104 -2.88 -1.69 16.26
N PRO A 105 -2.18 -1.71 17.41
CA PRO A 105 -0.80 -2.21 17.50
C PRO A 105 -0.64 -3.66 17.03
N GLU A 106 -1.67 -4.49 17.24
CA GLU A 106 -1.70 -5.89 16.81
C GLU A 106 -1.68 -6.00 15.28
N VAL A 107 -2.54 -5.24 14.59
CA VAL A 107 -2.61 -5.25 13.13
C VAL A 107 -1.40 -4.57 12.52
N VAL A 108 -0.91 -3.46 13.09
CA VAL A 108 0.35 -2.82 12.63
C VAL A 108 1.52 -3.80 12.68
N SER A 109 1.63 -4.61 13.73
CA SER A 109 2.68 -5.62 13.85
C SER A 109 2.56 -6.69 12.76
N LEU A 110 1.34 -7.10 12.42
CA LEU A 110 1.08 -8.04 11.33
C LEU A 110 1.40 -7.43 9.96
N LEU A 111 1.01 -6.17 9.72
CA LEU A 111 1.34 -5.46 8.47
C LEU A 111 2.86 -5.35 8.27
N LYS A 112 3.61 -5.04 9.33
CA LYS A 112 5.09 -5.05 9.30
C LYS A 112 5.65 -6.44 8.93
N ALA A 113 5.02 -7.53 9.41
CA ALA A 113 5.43 -8.89 9.09
C ALA A 113 5.15 -9.25 7.62
N ILE A 114 3.99 -8.85 7.09
CA ILE A 114 3.62 -9.01 5.68
C ILE A 114 4.59 -8.23 4.79
N ALA A 115 4.85 -6.95 5.10
CA ALA A 115 5.80 -6.11 4.37
C ALA A 115 7.22 -6.72 4.32
N SER A 116 7.61 -7.46 5.36
CA SER A 116 8.90 -8.16 5.44
C SER A 116 8.92 -9.54 4.76
N GLY A 117 7.79 -10.00 4.19
CA GLY A 117 7.67 -11.30 3.52
C GLY A 117 7.72 -12.52 4.46
N LYS A 118 7.36 -12.37 5.75
CA LYS A 118 7.52 -13.41 6.78
C LYS A 118 6.29 -14.32 7.02
N ASP A 119 5.37 -14.40 6.07
CA ASP A 119 4.22 -15.31 6.21
C ASP A 119 4.53 -16.72 5.66
N GLY A 120 4.84 -17.67 6.56
CA GLY A 120 4.21 -19.01 6.45
C GLY A 120 5.04 -20.30 6.32
N GLU A 121 6.37 -20.32 6.21
CA GLU A 121 7.16 -21.58 6.24
C GLU A 121 8.31 -21.57 7.27
N LYS A 122 8.60 -22.75 7.82
CA LYS A 122 9.54 -23.06 8.92
C LYS A 122 10.93 -22.37 8.81
N PRO A 123 11.64 -22.16 9.95
CA PRO A 123 12.87 -21.39 9.99
C PRO A 123 14.03 -22.21 9.41
N GLY A 124 14.63 -21.74 8.32
CA GLY A 124 15.78 -22.44 7.76
C GLY A 124 16.25 -21.96 6.39
N SER A 125 16.50 -20.66 6.21
CA SER A 125 17.60 -20.18 5.35
C SER A 125 17.68 -18.66 5.42
N GLU A 126 18.83 -18.17 5.84
CA GLU A 126 19.20 -16.76 5.86
C GLU A 126 19.24 -16.22 4.41
N ALA A 127 18.47 -15.18 4.13
CA ALA A 127 18.63 -14.38 2.93
C ALA A 127 18.20 -12.92 3.21
N GLU A 128 19.22 -12.06 3.20
CA GLU A 128 19.23 -10.62 2.91
C GLU A 128 18.17 -9.74 3.59
N ALA A 129 18.59 -9.13 4.69
CA ALA A 129 17.91 -8.03 5.35
C ALA A 129 17.74 -6.84 4.39
N GLY A 130 16.53 -6.65 3.87
CA GLY A 130 16.05 -5.34 3.44
C GLY A 130 15.95 -4.45 4.67
N SER A 131 16.96 -3.60 4.88
CA SER A 131 17.01 -2.59 5.91
C SER A 131 15.80 -1.64 5.81
N GLY A 132 14.73 -1.94 6.55
CA GLY A 132 13.88 -0.89 7.11
C GLY A 132 14.74 -0.14 8.12
N SER A 133 15.49 0.84 7.62
CA SER A 133 16.44 1.61 8.41
C SER A 133 15.68 2.38 9.49
N GLU A 134 16.25 2.41 10.70
CA GLU A 134 15.84 3.30 11.80
C GLU A 134 15.71 4.77 11.33
N ASP A 135 16.36 5.11 10.23
CA ASP A 135 16.24 6.38 9.49
C ASP A 135 14.80 6.72 9.07
N GLU A 136 13.92 5.75 8.75
CA GLU A 136 12.55 6.04 8.29
C GLU A 136 11.63 6.45 9.43
N GLU A 137 11.70 5.77 10.58
CA GLU A 137 10.92 6.16 11.78
C GLU A 137 11.42 7.51 12.33
N GLU A 138 12.74 7.76 12.38
CA GLU A 138 13.28 9.09 12.71
C GLU A 138 12.84 10.19 11.73
N THR A 139 12.70 9.85 10.43
CA THR A 139 12.25 10.80 9.40
C THR A 139 10.78 11.17 9.57
N VAL A 140 9.90 10.20 9.88
CA VAL A 140 8.46 10.46 10.10
C VAL A 140 8.24 11.33 11.33
N ASP A 141 8.93 11.05 12.44
CA ASP A 141 8.86 11.84 13.66
C ASP A 141 9.35 13.28 13.44
N GLY A 142 10.41 13.46 12.65
CA GLY A 142 10.91 14.77 12.26
C GLY A 142 9.88 15.59 11.46
N LEU A 143 9.19 14.95 10.51
CA LEU A 143 8.14 15.60 9.71
C LEU A 143 6.90 15.95 10.54
N MET A 144 6.52 15.08 11.49
CA MET A 144 5.39 15.35 12.39
C MET A 144 5.69 16.55 13.30
N GLN A 145 6.91 16.65 13.82
CA GLN A 145 7.35 17.82 14.59
C GLN A 145 7.34 19.09 13.73
N GLU A 146 7.73 19.01 12.45
CA GLU A 146 7.69 20.14 11.53
C GLU A 146 6.28 20.64 11.20
N ALA A 147 5.33 19.72 11.05
CA ALA A 147 3.93 20.07 10.80
C ALA A 147 3.31 20.91 11.93
N HIS A 148 3.79 20.74 13.17
CA HIS A 148 3.32 21.47 14.35
C HIS A 148 4.11 22.75 14.67
N MET A 149 5.18 23.05 13.93
CA MET A 149 5.97 24.27 14.16
C MET A 149 5.38 25.50 13.44
N PRO A 150 5.49 26.70 14.03
CA PRO A 150 5.21 27.95 13.31
C PRO A 150 6.08 28.07 12.05
N LEU A 151 5.49 28.61 10.98
CA LEU A 151 6.14 28.70 9.66
C LEU A 151 7.49 29.42 9.73
N GLU A 152 7.63 30.44 10.56
CA GLU A 152 8.88 31.18 10.77
C GLU A 152 10.00 30.31 11.34
N GLN A 153 9.66 29.36 12.22
CA GLN A 153 10.60 28.42 12.83
C GLN A 153 11.00 27.33 11.85
N VAL A 154 10.05 26.81 11.06
CA VAL A 154 10.34 25.90 9.95
C VAL A 154 11.30 26.59 8.97
N MET A 155 10.97 27.81 8.53
CA MET A 155 11.85 28.57 7.64
C MET A 155 13.22 28.86 8.27
N ALA A 156 13.31 29.12 9.57
CA ALA A 156 14.59 29.34 10.25
C ALA A 156 15.45 28.07 10.32
N ARG A 157 14.84 26.90 10.56
CA ARG A 157 15.50 25.58 10.52
C ARG A 157 16.13 25.33 9.15
N TYR A 158 15.51 25.81 8.07
CA TYR A 158 15.99 25.69 6.69
C TYR A 158 16.74 26.92 6.14
N LYS A 159 16.99 27.96 6.95
CA LYS A 159 17.72 29.18 6.53
C LYS A 159 19.23 28.97 6.29
N GLY A 160 19.76 27.79 6.58
CA GLY A 160 21.14 27.39 6.26
C GLY A 160 21.21 26.53 5.00
N ALA A 161 21.51 27.16 3.86
CA ALA A 161 21.94 26.53 2.60
C ALA A 161 21.17 25.30 2.09
N GLY A 162 19.91 25.11 2.49
CA GLY A 162 19.05 24.06 1.95
C GLY A 162 18.50 24.41 0.55
N PRO A 163 18.10 23.41 -0.26
CA PRO A 163 17.62 23.62 -1.63
C PRO A 163 16.44 24.61 -1.75
N LEU A 164 15.58 24.67 -0.73
CA LEU A 164 14.43 25.59 -0.67
C LEU A 164 14.83 27.07 -0.58
N CYS A 165 15.90 27.38 0.17
CA CYS A 165 16.29 28.77 0.44
C CYS A 165 16.91 29.46 -0.79
N ARG A 166 17.42 28.69 -1.76
CA ARG A 166 17.92 29.21 -3.05
C ARG A 166 16.78 29.66 -3.97
N LEU A 167 15.56 29.15 -3.80
CA LEU A 167 14.43 29.49 -4.67
C LEU A 167 13.80 30.82 -4.37
N LEU A 168 13.66 31.11 -3.08
CA LEU A 168 13.03 32.35 -2.62
C LEU A 168 13.88 33.58 -3.01
N LYS A 169 15.18 33.38 -3.28
CA LYS A 169 16.10 34.41 -3.77
C LYS A 169 16.20 34.51 -5.29
N GLY A 170 15.53 33.62 -6.05
CA GLY A 170 15.64 33.58 -7.51
C GLY A 170 17.02 33.17 -8.04
N GLU A 171 17.95 32.79 -7.16
CA GLU A 171 19.32 32.42 -7.50
C GLU A 171 19.49 30.89 -7.42
N GLY A 172 19.28 30.22 -8.54
CA GLY A 172 19.46 28.77 -8.69
C GLY A 172 18.26 28.09 -9.36
N LYS A 173 18.50 26.92 -9.97
CA LYS A 173 17.40 26.11 -10.52
C LYS A 173 16.46 25.66 -9.39
N PRO A 174 15.12 25.67 -9.62
CA PRO A 174 14.13 25.20 -8.63
C PRO A 174 14.49 23.79 -8.10
N PRO A 175 14.23 23.43 -6.83
CA PRO A 175 14.54 22.10 -6.35
C PRO A 175 13.56 21.22 -7.08
N VAL A 176 14.10 20.26 -7.80
CA VAL A 176 13.19 19.40 -8.52
C VAL A 176 12.45 18.58 -7.48
N SER A 177 11.12 18.69 -7.49
CA SER A 177 10.24 17.82 -6.72
C SER A 177 10.77 16.39 -6.81
N PRO A 178 10.86 15.65 -5.68
CA PRO A 178 11.28 14.25 -5.69
C PRO A 178 10.49 13.40 -6.69
N MET A 179 9.29 13.85 -7.07
CA MET A 179 8.35 13.10 -7.90
C MET A 179 8.24 13.55 -9.36
N LEU A 180 8.92 14.61 -9.84
CA LEU A 180 8.75 15.05 -11.24
C LEU A 180 10.03 15.55 -11.92
N ARG A 181 10.62 14.71 -12.79
CA ARG A 181 11.43 15.15 -13.95
C ARG A 181 10.93 14.49 -15.24
N GLY A 182 10.35 15.27 -16.13
CA GLY A 182 10.30 14.90 -17.55
C GLY A 182 11.71 15.01 -18.14
N ARG A 183 12.25 13.90 -18.66
CA ARG A 183 13.63 13.89 -19.18
C ARG A 183 13.64 14.37 -20.64
N ARG A 184 14.32 15.50 -20.86
CA ARG A 184 14.70 16.01 -22.19
C ARG A 184 15.64 15.02 -22.88
N SER A 185 15.38 14.77 -24.16
CA SER A 185 16.26 14.04 -25.06
C SER A 185 17.60 14.77 -25.21
N SER A 186 18.70 14.07 -24.99
CA SER A 186 20.01 14.45 -25.53
C SER A 186 20.48 13.32 -26.44
N SER A 187 20.18 13.50 -27.71
CA SER A 187 20.88 12.92 -28.84
C SER A 187 22.31 13.46 -28.93
N GLY A 188 23.28 12.59 -29.23
CA GLY A 188 24.68 12.93 -29.51
C GLY A 188 25.64 12.13 -28.65
#